data_AF-A0A956D8Q0-F1
#
_entry.id   AF-A0A956D8Q0-F1
#
_cell.length_a   1.000
_cell.length_b   1.000
_cell.length_c   1.000
_cell.angle_alpha   90.00
_cell.angle_beta   90.00
_cell.angle_gamma   90.00
#
_symmetry.space_group_name_H-M   'P 1'
#
loop_
_entity.id
_entity.type
_entity.pdbx_description
1 polymer ?
#
loop_
_entity_poly.entity_id
_entity_poly.type
_entity_poly.pdbx_seq_one_letter_code
_entity_poly.pdbx_strand_id
1 'polypeptide(L)'
;MKRLGWCLVLALGCGDDGAGPPPEQHWYEGAFESACGTDEGAALFDCANRVGWEAIQWRQEERGVALDAISDAIVRAESDPSVTDAQRATLYWRRVQIGVAMLGENGDGLRTGSAREDLVRATELAPSDFKIGGWKALFDMFVAYQTSPEEFATARARVDALFESYPDYTLPVVMGVAMAMPLDTGYPQEMARRVEDFDCSTFDWCERATAEVPFQQAGIELLFAEIHARVGDRAQAEEHLRRALAAPRASHWPYRFVVEEKLADLDGWLATFAARGDSEPVFDLTENNGRRSCLVCHGPAGAPVRR
;
A
#
# COMPACT_ATOMS: atom_id res chain seq x y z
N MET A 1 -34.23 12.77 44.51
CA MET A 1 -34.79 12.40 43.18
C MET A 1 -34.89 13.65 42.31
N LYS A 2 -34.51 13.53 41.02
CA LYS A 2 -34.56 14.53 39.91
C LYS A 2 -33.43 15.58 39.93
N ARG A 3 -32.29 15.28 39.27
CA ARG A 3 -31.93 15.56 37.85
C ARG A 3 -31.45 17.01 37.63
N LEU A 4 -30.14 17.23 37.80
CA LEU A 4 -29.42 18.33 37.15
C LEU A 4 -29.00 17.86 35.76
N GLY A 5 -29.46 18.57 34.73
CA GLY A 5 -29.07 18.35 33.34
C GLY A 5 -27.64 18.84 33.13
N TRP A 6 -26.79 17.94 32.64
CA TRP A 6 -25.53 18.28 32.01
C TRP A 6 -25.80 18.41 30.51
N CYS A 7 -25.61 19.61 29.97
CA CYS A 7 -25.42 19.82 28.54
C CYS A 7 -24.10 19.16 28.14
N LEU A 8 -24.19 17.92 27.66
CA LEU A 8 -23.14 17.30 26.87
C LEU A 8 -23.13 18.03 25.52
N VAL A 9 -22.13 18.87 25.28
CA VAL A 9 -21.77 19.26 23.92
C VAL A 9 -21.16 18.00 23.29
N LEU A 10 -22.03 17.20 22.67
CA LEU A 10 -21.64 16.28 21.62
C LEU A 10 -21.08 17.14 20.49
N ALA A 11 -19.76 17.31 20.46
CA ALA A 11 -19.06 17.52 19.21
C ALA A 11 -19.17 16.21 18.43
N LEU A 12 -20.37 15.99 17.85
CA LEU A 12 -20.52 15.19 16.66
C LEU A 12 -19.59 15.85 15.63
N GLY A 13 -18.38 15.33 15.50
CA GLY A 13 -17.58 15.58 14.32
C GLY A 13 -18.39 15.06 13.15
N CYS A 14 -19.12 15.95 12.49
CA CYS A 14 -19.60 15.71 11.15
C CYS A 14 -18.38 15.23 10.38
N GLY A 15 -18.40 13.97 9.93
CA GLY A 15 -17.45 13.50 8.94
C GLY A 15 -17.53 14.49 7.79
N ASP A 16 -16.43 15.20 7.60
CA ASP A 16 -16.21 16.05 6.44
C ASP A 16 -16.61 15.21 5.21
N ASP A 17 -17.50 15.74 4.38
CA ASP A 17 -18.18 15.05 3.27
C ASP A 17 -17.22 14.67 2.12
N GLY A 18 -15.92 14.69 2.39
CA GLY A 18 -14.86 14.36 1.45
C GLY A 18 -14.68 15.40 0.34
N ALA A 19 -15.32 16.58 0.44
CA ALA A 19 -15.22 17.63 -0.57
C ALA A 19 -13.98 18.52 -0.42
N GLY A 20 -13.36 18.56 0.77
CA GLY A 20 -12.14 19.31 1.03
C GLY A 20 -10.85 18.55 0.67
N PRO A 21 -9.70 19.25 0.51
CA PRO A 21 -8.41 18.58 0.40
C PRO A 21 -8.19 17.67 1.61
N PRO A 22 -7.56 16.50 1.44
CA PRO A 22 -7.27 15.64 2.58
C PRO A 22 -6.37 16.37 3.58
N PRO A 23 -6.42 16.02 4.87
CA PRO A 23 -5.47 16.54 5.83
C PRO A 23 -4.04 16.21 5.36
N GLU A 24 -3.26 17.26 5.07
CA GLU A 24 -1.84 17.11 4.81
C GLU A 24 -1.12 16.95 6.14
N GLN A 25 -0.41 15.83 6.29
CA GLN A 25 0.37 15.56 7.47
C GLN A 25 1.82 15.32 7.07
N HIS A 26 2.68 16.26 7.47
CA HIS A 26 4.09 15.95 7.63
C HIS A 26 4.25 15.20 8.95
N TRP A 27 4.86 14.03 8.88
CA TRP A 27 5.04 13.13 10.01
C TRP A 27 6.31 13.47 10.78
N TYR A 28 7.32 13.99 10.08
CA TYR A 28 8.62 14.23 10.66
C TYR A 28 9.25 15.53 10.14
N GLU A 29 9.65 16.40 11.06
CA GLU A 29 10.39 17.62 10.76
C GLU A 29 11.88 17.43 11.05
N GLY A 30 12.75 17.87 10.13
CA GLY A 30 14.21 17.82 10.28
C GLY A 30 14.90 16.81 9.36
N ALA A 31 16.22 16.66 9.50
CA ALA A 31 16.99 15.70 8.71
C ALA A 31 16.70 14.26 9.15
N PHE A 32 16.66 13.33 8.19
CA PHE A 32 16.59 11.89 8.52
C PHE A 32 17.94 11.36 9.04
N GLU A 33 19.04 12.00 8.66
CA GLU A 33 20.36 11.67 9.21
C GLU A 33 20.34 11.92 10.72
N SER A 34 20.70 10.90 11.50
CA SER A 34 20.61 10.89 12.97
C SER A 34 19.21 11.14 13.54
N ALA A 35 18.15 10.88 12.76
CA ALA A 35 16.78 10.96 13.26
C ALA A 35 16.59 10.06 14.49
N CYS A 36 15.69 10.51 15.38
CA CYS A 36 15.41 9.88 16.68
C CYS A 36 16.55 9.94 17.68
N GLY A 37 17.69 10.58 17.35
CA GLY A 37 18.77 10.96 18.26
C GLY A 37 18.96 9.99 19.44
N THR A 38 18.65 10.49 20.63
CA THR A 38 18.75 9.76 21.90
C THR A 38 17.40 9.23 22.43
N ASP A 39 16.35 9.22 21.61
CA ASP A 39 15.02 8.73 22.02
C ASP A 39 15.07 7.24 22.37
N GLU A 40 14.38 6.81 23.42
CA GLU A 40 14.35 5.42 23.88
C GLU A 40 12.89 4.93 24.02
N GLY A 41 12.70 3.61 24.13
CA GLY A 41 11.40 2.99 24.34
C GLY A 41 10.32 3.41 23.34
N ALA A 42 9.16 3.81 23.86
CA ALA A 42 8.04 4.26 23.03
C ALA A 42 8.39 5.50 22.18
N ALA A 43 9.23 6.41 22.67
CA ALA A 43 9.62 7.61 21.92
C ALA A 43 10.48 7.26 20.71
N LEU A 44 11.39 6.29 20.85
CA LEU A 44 12.17 5.75 19.72
C LEU A 44 11.25 5.19 18.64
N PHE A 45 10.30 4.34 19.03
CA PHE A 45 9.32 3.77 18.12
C PHE A 45 8.51 4.86 17.40
N ASP A 46 7.93 5.80 18.15
CA ASP A 46 7.09 6.85 17.59
C ASP A 46 7.87 7.73 16.60
N CYS A 47 9.11 8.08 16.94
CA CYS A 47 9.98 8.81 16.03
C CYS A 47 10.27 8.01 14.75
N ALA A 48 10.73 6.77 14.86
CA ALA A 48 11.11 5.97 13.70
C ALA A 48 9.91 5.66 12.79
N ASN A 49 8.72 5.45 13.38
CA ASN A 49 7.50 5.26 12.62
C ASN A 49 7.08 6.54 11.85
N ARG A 50 7.25 7.72 12.47
CA ARG A 50 7.03 9.02 11.80
C ARG A 50 8.02 9.26 10.66
N VAL A 51 9.31 8.97 10.87
CA VAL A 51 10.33 9.00 9.80
C VAL A 51 9.89 8.12 8.64
N GLY A 52 9.41 6.91 8.93
CA GLY A 52 8.97 5.99 7.90
C GLY A 52 7.77 6.46 7.09
N TRP A 53 6.75 7.03 7.74
CA TRP A 53 5.62 7.63 7.03
C TRP A 53 6.03 8.85 6.19
N GLU A 54 6.88 9.72 6.72
CA GLU A 54 7.40 10.87 5.97
C GLU A 54 8.16 10.44 4.71
N ALA A 55 8.99 9.40 4.83
CA ALA A 55 9.77 8.85 3.72
C ALA A 55 8.87 8.20 2.65
N ILE A 56 7.80 7.51 3.04
CA ILE A 56 6.85 6.92 2.10
C ILE A 56 6.08 8.01 1.35
N GLN A 57 5.59 9.03 2.04
CA GLN A 57 4.64 10.00 1.47
C GLN A 57 5.30 11.21 0.78
N TRP A 58 6.38 11.75 1.33
CA TRP A 58 6.91 13.07 0.93
C TRP A 58 8.32 13.00 0.38
N ARG A 59 9.24 12.38 1.12
CA ARG A 59 10.70 12.55 0.93
C ARG A 59 11.32 11.36 0.20
N GLN A 60 10.83 11.11 -1.02
CA GLN A 60 11.20 9.96 -1.85
C GLN A 60 12.71 9.81 -2.10
N GLU A 61 13.41 10.94 -2.29
CA GLU A 61 14.85 10.99 -2.57
C GLU A 61 15.70 10.68 -1.34
N GLU A 62 15.12 10.80 -0.14
CA GLU A 62 15.81 10.57 1.13
C GLU A 62 15.47 9.21 1.76
N ARG A 63 14.72 8.36 1.05
CA ARG A 63 14.32 7.03 1.55
C ARG A 63 15.50 6.13 1.92
N GLY A 64 16.63 6.26 1.24
CA GLY A 64 17.86 5.56 1.63
C GLY A 64 18.31 5.92 3.04
N VAL A 65 18.30 7.23 3.36
CA VAL A 65 18.67 7.75 4.70
C VAL A 65 17.62 7.35 5.74
N ALA A 66 16.33 7.39 5.39
CA ALA A 66 15.26 6.93 6.28
C ALA A 66 15.37 5.43 6.60
N LEU A 67 15.77 4.61 5.63
CA LEU A 67 15.99 3.17 5.82
C LEU A 67 17.15 2.91 6.78
N ASP A 68 18.22 3.70 6.69
CA ASP A 68 19.35 3.65 7.60
C ASP A 68 18.90 4.04 9.02
N ALA A 69 18.14 5.13 9.17
CA ALA A 69 17.58 5.56 10.47
C ALA A 69 16.65 4.52 11.12
N ILE A 70 15.79 3.87 10.33
CA ILE A 70 14.91 2.79 10.82
C ILE A 70 15.73 1.56 11.19
N SER A 71 16.78 1.23 10.44
CA SER A 71 17.66 0.12 10.77
C SER A 71 18.36 0.33 12.11
N ASP A 72 18.84 1.53 12.38
CA ASP A 72 19.41 1.90 13.67
C ASP A 72 18.37 1.81 14.80
N ALA A 73 17.13 2.26 14.55
CA ALA A 73 16.03 2.15 15.51
C ALA A 73 15.69 0.69 15.83
N ILE A 74 15.68 -0.20 14.84
CA ILE A 74 15.46 -1.65 15.03
C ILE A 74 16.55 -2.24 15.94
N VAL A 75 17.83 -1.95 15.67
CA VAL A 75 18.95 -2.46 16.47
C VAL A 75 18.82 -2.04 17.93
N ARG A 76 18.47 -0.78 18.17
CA ARG A 76 18.27 -0.25 19.53
C ARG A 76 17.07 -0.88 20.21
N ALA A 77 15.93 -0.98 19.50
CA ALA A 77 14.69 -1.56 20.02
C ALA A 77 14.79 -3.07 20.37
N GLU A 78 15.64 -3.84 19.69
CA GLU A 78 15.91 -5.24 20.03
C GLU A 78 16.58 -5.38 21.41
N SER A 79 17.36 -4.39 21.83
CA SER A 79 18.01 -4.37 23.15
C SER A 79 17.20 -3.66 24.25
N ASP A 80 16.13 -2.97 23.88
CA ASP A 80 15.31 -2.17 24.80
C ASP A 80 14.05 -2.95 25.20
N PRO A 81 13.94 -3.41 26.47
CA PRO A 81 12.78 -4.18 26.92
C PRO A 81 11.50 -3.34 27.03
N SER A 82 11.59 -2.01 26.95
CA SER A 82 10.42 -1.12 26.98
C SER A 82 9.73 -0.97 25.62
N VAL A 83 10.38 -1.37 24.53
CA VAL A 83 9.76 -1.49 23.21
C VAL A 83 9.06 -2.84 23.11
N THR A 84 7.76 -2.81 22.83
CA THR A 84 6.94 -4.04 22.72
C THR A 84 7.25 -4.81 21.44
N ASP A 85 6.94 -6.11 21.42
CA ASP A 85 7.09 -6.93 20.21
C ASP A 85 6.27 -6.40 19.03
N ALA A 86 5.05 -5.89 19.28
CA ALA A 86 4.22 -5.28 18.23
C ALA A 86 4.88 -4.02 17.63
N GLN A 87 5.51 -3.19 18.47
CA GLN A 87 6.27 -2.02 18.00
C GLN A 87 7.50 -2.43 17.20
N ARG A 88 8.28 -3.41 17.69
CA ARG A 88 9.41 -3.98 16.95
C ARG A 88 8.97 -4.54 15.60
N ALA A 89 7.91 -5.34 15.56
CA ALA A 89 7.35 -5.90 14.34
C ALA A 89 6.97 -4.80 13.32
N THR A 90 6.38 -3.71 13.81
CA THR A 90 6.03 -2.55 12.98
C THR A 90 7.26 -1.86 12.40
N LEU A 91 8.37 -1.75 13.13
CA LEU A 91 9.61 -1.18 12.60
C LEU A 91 10.21 -2.03 11.48
N TYR A 92 10.26 -3.36 11.66
CA TYR A 92 10.67 -4.29 10.60
C TYR A 92 9.77 -4.16 9.36
N TRP A 93 8.45 -4.14 9.56
CA TRP A 93 7.50 -3.96 8.47
C TRP A 93 7.64 -2.61 7.77
N ARG A 94 7.91 -1.53 8.51
CA ARG A 94 8.16 -0.21 7.93
C ARG A 94 9.39 -0.20 7.03
N ARG A 95 10.47 -0.86 7.46
CA ARG A 95 11.68 -1.02 6.64
C ARG A 95 11.37 -1.72 5.31
N VAL A 96 10.54 -2.76 5.35
CA VAL A 96 10.04 -3.45 4.14
C VAL A 96 9.27 -2.51 3.23
N GLN A 97 8.32 -1.73 3.77
CA GLN A 97 7.50 -0.80 2.98
C GLN A 97 8.36 0.24 2.26
N ILE A 98 9.35 0.82 2.94
CA ILE A 98 10.28 1.78 2.33
C ILE A 98 11.12 1.09 1.26
N GLY A 99 11.62 -0.11 1.53
CA GLY A 99 12.35 -0.90 0.53
C GLY A 99 11.51 -1.13 -0.74
N VAL A 100 10.26 -1.54 -0.60
CA VAL A 100 9.34 -1.72 -1.75
C VAL A 100 9.10 -0.42 -2.49
N ALA A 101 8.89 0.69 -1.78
CA ALA A 101 8.74 2.00 -2.39
C ALA A 101 10.01 2.40 -3.17
N MET A 102 11.21 2.10 -2.66
CA MET A 102 12.47 2.34 -3.37
C MET A 102 12.62 1.45 -4.62
N LEU A 103 12.28 0.17 -4.52
CA LEU A 103 12.35 -0.76 -5.65
C LEU A 103 11.39 -0.34 -6.77
N GLY A 104 10.11 -0.12 -6.44
CA GLY A 104 9.11 0.26 -7.44
C GLY A 104 9.36 1.64 -8.03
N GLU A 105 9.61 2.64 -7.17
CA GLU A 105 9.55 4.04 -7.59
C GLU A 105 10.89 4.59 -8.10
N ASN A 106 12.01 4.02 -7.64
CA ASN A 106 13.35 4.45 -8.01
C ASN A 106 14.16 3.36 -8.75
N GLY A 107 13.64 2.14 -8.86
CA GLY A 107 14.39 0.99 -9.41
C GLY A 107 15.57 0.54 -8.54
N ASP A 108 15.68 1.03 -7.30
CA ASP A 108 16.76 0.68 -6.38
C ASP A 108 16.42 -0.60 -5.60
N GLY A 109 16.75 -1.74 -6.20
CA GLY A 109 16.56 -3.06 -5.59
C GLY A 109 17.69 -3.53 -4.66
N LEU A 110 18.79 -2.77 -4.54
CA LEU A 110 19.92 -3.20 -3.71
C LEU A 110 19.55 -3.22 -2.21
N ARG A 111 18.61 -2.37 -1.80
CA ARG A 111 18.18 -2.22 -0.40
C ARG A 111 16.90 -3.00 -0.04
N THR A 112 16.34 -3.79 -0.97
CA THR A 112 15.21 -4.70 -0.67
C THR A 112 15.63 -6.10 -0.23
N GLY A 113 16.94 -6.39 -0.21
CA GLY A 113 17.46 -7.73 0.08
C GLY A 113 17.03 -8.32 1.44
N SER A 114 16.78 -7.47 2.45
CA SER A 114 16.34 -7.90 3.78
C SER A 114 14.83 -8.11 3.91
N ALA A 115 14.02 -7.75 2.90
CA ALA A 115 12.57 -7.67 3.04
C ALA A 115 11.93 -8.99 3.50
N ARG A 116 12.42 -10.12 2.98
CA ARG A 116 11.93 -11.44 3.40
C ARG A 116 12.27 -11.75 4.86
N GLU A 117 13.50 -11.49 5.27
CA GLU A 117 13.97 -11.73 6.65
C GLU A 117 13.21 -10.83 7.64
N ASP A 118 12.99 -9.57 7.26
CA ASP A 118 12.24 -8.60 8.05
C ASP A 118 10.78 -9.02 8.22
N LEU A 119 10.12 -9.52 7.17
CA LEU A 119 8.75 -10.02 7.25
C LEU A 119 8.65 -11.30 8.09
N VAL A 120 9.65 -12.19 8.02
CA VAL A 120 9.73 -13.36 8.91
C VAL A 120 9.83 -12.91 10.37
N ARG A 121 10.79 -12.03 10.68
CA ARG A 121 11.00 -11.52 12.04
C ARG A 121 9.78 -10.77 12.56
N ALA A 122 9.16 -9.92 11.74
CA ALA A 122 7.96 -9.19 12.11
C ALA A 122 6.78 -10.13 12.41
N THR A 123 6.61 -11.20 11.63
CA THR A 123 5.55 -12.20 11.86
C THR A 123 5.79 -13.01 13.12
N GLU A 124 7.04 -13.33 13.46
CA GLU A 124 7.37 -14.00 14.74
C GLU A 124 7.02 -13.14 15.95
N LEU A 125 7.29 -11.83 15.86
CA LEU A 125 7.03 -10.86 16.92
C LEU A 125 5.54 -10.52 17.07
N ALA A 126 4.80 -10.47 15.96
CA ALA A 126 3.38 -10.12 15.94
C ALA A 126 2.55 -11.12 15.08
N PRO A 127 2.42 -12.39 15.50
CA PRO A 127 1.82 -13.45 14.68
C PRO A 127 0.31 -13.27 14.45
N SER A 128 -0.36 -12.44 15.26
CA SER A 128 -1.77 -12.10 15.08
C SER A 128 -1.99 -10.86 14.19
N ASP A 129 -0.92 -10.18 13.77
CA ASP A 129 -1.04 -9.02 12.89
C ASP A 129 -1.24 -9.50 11.44
N PHE A 130 -2.50 -9.52 11.02
CA PHE A 130 -2.88 -9.93 9.66
C PHE A 130 -2.25 -9.03 8.58
N LYS A 131 -1.85 -7.80 8.91
CA LYS A 131 -1.25 -6.89 7.94
C LYS A 131 0.14 -7.34 7.53
N ILE A 132 0.94 -7.68 8.54
CA ILE A 132 2.30 -8.22 8.38
C ILE A 132 2.22 -9.61 7.74
N GLY A 133 1.30 -10.45 8.22
CA GLY A 133 1.05 -11.77 7.64
C GLY A 133 0.67 -11.72 6.16
N GLY A 134 -0.18 -10.77 5.76
CA GLY A 134 -0.57 -10.54 4.36
C GLY A 134 0.60 -10.14 3.47
N TRP A 135 1.44 -9.19 3.92
CA TRP A 135 2.66 -8.83 3.19
C TRP A 135 3.63 -9.99 3.07
N LYS A 136 3.82 -10.77 4.13
CA LYS A 136 4.66 -11.96 4.09
C LYS A 136 4.14 -12.98 3.07
N ALA A 137 2.85 -13.28 3.07
CA ALA A 137 2.25 -14.23 2.14
C ALA A 137 2.40 -13.77 0.68
N LEU A 138 2.21 -12.47 0.42
CA LEU A 138 2.43 -11.84 -0.88
C LEU A 138 3.87 -12.03 -1.37
N PHE A 139 4.85 -11.73 -0.50
CA PHE A 139 6.28 -11.88 -0.82
C PHE A 139 6.68 -13.34 -1.04
N ASP A 140 6.20 -14.24 -0.18
CA ASP A 140 6.42 -15.68 -0.35
C ASP A 140 5.86 -16.16 -1.70
N MET A 141 4.68 -15.68 -2.08
CA MET A 141 4.06 -16.00 -3.38
C MET A 141 4.86 -15.45 -4.56
N PHE A 142 5.34 -14.21 -4.49
CA PHE A 142 6.16 -13.61 -5.53
C PHE A 142 7.49 -14.37 -5.73
N VAL A 143 8.16 -14.74 -4.64
CA VAL A 143 9.40 -15.54 -4.68
C VAL A 143 9.13 -16.95 -5.21
N ALA A 144 8.04 -17.59 -4.75
CA ALA A 144 7.67 -18.91 -5.17
C ALA A 144 7.35 -18.98 -6.68
N TYR A 145 6.67 -17.95 -7.22
CA TYR A 145 6.43 -17.78 -8.65
C TYR A 145 7.74 -17.82 -9.47
N GLN A 146 8.81 -17.20 -8.97
CA GLN A 146 10.11 -17.18 -9.63
C GLN A 146 10.88 -18.50 -9.50
N THR A 147 10.44 -19.40 -8.64
CA THR A 147 11.18 -20.61 -8.26
C THR A 147 10.60 -21.86 -8.90
N SER A 148 9.31 -22.17 -8.65
CA SER A 148 8.64 -23.31 -9.27
C SER A 148 7.11 -23.22 -9.24
N PRO A 149 6.40 -23.90 -10.17
CA PRO A 149 4.94 -23.96 -10.15
C PRO A 149 4.33 -24.57 -8.87
N GLU A 150 5.00 -25.56 -8.27
CA GLU A 150 4.52 -26.25 -7.06
C GLU A 150 4.61 -25.34 -5.82
N GLU A 151 5.74 -24.65 -5.66
CA GLU A 151 5.89 -23.66 -4.59
C GLU A 151 4.90 -22.51 -4.78
N PHE A 152 4.70 -22.05 -6.01
CA PHE A 152 3.72 -20.99 -6.31
C PHE A 152 2.31 -21.40 -5.92
N ALA A 153 1.87 -22.61 -6.29
CA ALA A 153 0.56 -23.13 -5.91
C ALA A 153 0.39 -23.20 -4.38
N THR A 154 1.44 -23.62 -3.66
CA THR A 154 1.43 -23.67 -2.19
C THR A 154 1.34 -22.27 -1.57
N ALA A 155 2.09 -21.30 -2.10
CA ALA A 155 2.07 -19.94 -1.60
C ALA A 155 0.75 -19.22 -1.91
N ARG A 156 0.21 -19.41 -3.12
CA ARG A 156 -1.12 -18.91 -3.51
C ARG A 156 -2.22 -19.41 -2.58
N ALA A 157 -2.22 -20.70 -2.23
CA ALA A 157 -3.21 -21.25 -1.30
C ALA A 157 -3.21 -20.56 0.08
N ARG A 158 -2.04 -20.08 0.55
CA ARG A 158 -1.95 -19.30 1.79
C ARG A 158 -2.56 -17.91 1.63
N VAL A 159 -2.33 -17.27 0.48
CA VAL A 159 -2.95 -16.00 0.15
C VAL A 159 -4.48 -16.15 0.03
N ASP A 160 -4.95 -17.23 -0.58
CA ASP A 160 -6.39 -17.53 -0.67
C ASP A 160 -7.04 -17.69 0.71
N ALA A 161 -6.39 -18.38 1.64
CA ALA A 161 -6.87 -18.48 3.03
C ALA A 161 -6.94 -17.12 3.74
N LEU A 162 -6.02 -16.20 3.42
CA LEU A 162 -6.06 -14.82 3.94
C LEU A 162 -7.21 -14.03 3.36
N PHE A 163 -7.54 -14.21 2.08
CA PHE A 163 -8.74 -13.61 1.49
C PHE A 163 -10.03 -14.07 2.16
N GLU A 164 -10.13 -15.35 2.53
CA GLU A 164 -11.31 -15.87 3.25
C GLU A 164 -11.45 -15.24 4.65
N SER A 165 -10.32 -14.93 5.28
CA SER A 165 -10.29 -14.43 6.67
C SER A 165 -10.34 -12.90 6.76
N TYR A 166 -9.68 -12.22 5.84
CA TYR A 166 -9.42 -10.77 5.81
C TYR A 166 -9.49 -10.24 4.36
N PRO A 167 -10.64 -10.39 3.67
CA PRO A 167 -10.75 -10.05 2.25
C PRO A 167 -10.43 -8.58 1.99
N ASP A 168 -10.80 -7.73 2.93
CA ASP A 168 -10.69 -6.28 2.89
C ASP A 168 -9.23 -5.83 2.86
N TYR A 169 -8.40 -6.36 3.73
CA TYR A 169 -6.98 -6.03 3.69
C TYR A 169 -6.23 -6.78 2.59
N THR A 170 -6.58 -8.06 2.38
CA THR A 170 -5.80 -8.95 1.50
C THR A 170 -5.94 -8.52 0.04
N LEU A 171 -7.13 -8.13 -0.42
CA LEU A 171 -7.36 -7.72 -1.80
C LEU A 171 -6.45 -6.57 -2.28
N PRO A 172 -6.46 -5.38 -1.65
CA PRO A 172 -5.64 -4.27 -2.12
C PRO A 172 -4.13 -4.57 -2.04
N VAL A 173 -3.69 -5.34 -1.04
CA VAL A 173 -2.27 -5.69 -0.87
C VAL A 173 -1.81 -6.70 -1.92
N VAL A 174 -2.57 -7.76 -2.14
CA VAL A 174 -2.19 -8.87 -3.04
C VAL A 174 -2.37 -8.48 -4.49
N MET A 175 -3.43 -7.73 -4.80
CA MET A 175 -3.77 -7.34 -6.16
C MET A 175 -2.61 -6.62 -6.84
N GLY A 176 -1.87 -5.80 -6.09
CA GLY A 176 -0.63 -5.17 -6.52
C GLY A 176 0.26 -6.08 -7.35
N VAL A 177 0.61 -7.25 -6.81
CA VAL A 177 1.48 -8.22 -7.48
C VAL A 177 0.68 -9.13 -8.42
N ALA A 178 -0.49 -9.56 -7.99
CA ALA A 178 -1.28 -10.55 -8.72
C ALA A 178 -1.74 -10.05 -10.10
N MET A 179 -2.08 -8.77 -10.23
CA MET A 179 -2.46 -8.19 -11.53
C MET A 179 -1.31 -8.13 -12.53
N ALA A 180 -0.08 -8.14 -12.04
CA ALA A 180 1.10 -8.07 -12.87
C ALA A 180 1.68 -9.44 -13.27
N MET A 181 1.12 -10.53 -12.73
CA MET A 181 1.51 -11.90 -13.11
C MET A 181 1.05 -12.25 -14.54
N PRO A 182 1.69 -13.26 -15.17
CA PRO A 182 1.20 -13.82 -16.43
C PRO A 182 -0.24 -14.33 -16.33
N LEU A 183 -1.01 -14.19 -17.42
CA LEU A 183 -2.39 -14.69 -17.51
C LEU A 183 -2.45 -16.22 -17.45
N ASP A 184 -1.40 -16.92 -17.88
CA ASP A 184 -1.36 -18.39 -17.85
C ASP A 184 -1.37 -18.97 -16.42
N THR A 185 -1.00 -18.17 -15.41
CA THR A 185 -1.15 -18.53 -13.99
C THR A 185 -2.61 -18.62 -13.55
N GLY A 186 -3.52 -18.02 -14.32
CA GLY A 186 -4.94 -17.87 -14.00
C GLY A 186 -5.24 -16.91 -12.85
N TYR A 187 -4.21 -16.31 -12.23
CA TYR A 187 -4.38 -15.49 -11.03
C TYR A 187 -4.92 -14.09 -11.33
N PRO A 188 -4.47 -13.39 -12.40
CA PRO A 188 -5.10 -12.13 -12.80
C PRO A 188 -6.63 -12.27 -13.02
N GLN A 189 -7.07 -13.30 -13.72
CA GLN A 189 -8.49 -13.55 -14.01
C GLN A 189 -9.29 -13.87 -12.75
N GLU A 190 -8.67 -14.53 -11.78
CA GLU A 190 -9.29 -14.72 -10.48
C GLU A 190 -9.42 -13.42 -9.70
N MET A 191 -8.36 -12.61 -9.64
CA MET A 191 -8.41 -11.32 -8.95
C MET A 191 -9.42 -10.36 -9.59
N ALA A 192 -9.49 -10.31 -10.92
CA ALA A 192 -10.50 -9.52 -11.63
C ALA A 192 -11.93 -9.89 -11.18
N ARG A 193 -12.22 -11.19 -10.98
CA ARG A 193 -13.52 -11.63 -10.44
C ARG A 193 -13.71 -11.22 -8.98
N ARG A 194 -12.69 -11.39 -8.14
CA ARG A 194 -12.76 -11.01 -6.72
C ARG A 194 -12.96 -9.51 -6.51
N VAL A 195 -12.43 -8.68 -7.41
CA VAL A 195 -12.68 -7.23 -7.40
C VAL A 195 -14.15 -6.92 -7.61
N GLU A 196 -14.84 -7.61 -8.53
CA GLU A 196 -16.28 -7.40 -8.76
C GLU A 196 -17.16 -7.91 -7.61
N ASP A 197 -16.68 -8.93 -6.90
CA ASP A 197 -17.35 -9.44 -5.69
C ASP A 197 -17.06 -8.58 -4.45
N PHE A 198 -16.12 -7.64 -4.54
CA PHE A 198 -15.69 -6.82 -3.41
C PHE A 198 -16.59 -5.58 -3.23
N ASP A 199 -17.38 -5.59 -2.16
CA ASP A 199 -18.22 -4.45 -1.78
C ASP A 199 -17.47 -3.50 -0.83
N CYS A 200 -16.88 -2.45 -1.40
CA CYS A 200 -16.17 -1.40 -0.66
C CYS A 200 -17.03 -0.76 0.45
N SER A 201 -18.37 -0.68 0.27
CA SER A 201 -19.26 -0.06 1.24
C SER A 201 -19.40 -0.86 2.55
N THR A 202 -18.96 -2.12 2.55
CA THR A 202 -18.94 -2.96 3.75
C THR A 202 -17.70 -2.72 4.62
N PHE A 203 -16.75 -1.91 4.16
CA PHE A 203 -15.46 -1.69 4.83
C PHE A 203 -15.17 -0.21 5.05
N ASP A 204 -15.18 0.18 6.32
CA ASP A 204 -14.94 1.56 6.76
C ASP A 204 -13.65 2.19 6.21
N TRP A 205 -12.58 1.39 6.08
CA TRP A 205 -11.31 1.89 5.57
C TRP A 205 -11.33 2.14 4.06
N CYS A 206 -12.23 1.48 3.32
CA CYS A 206 -12.31 1.63 1.87
C CYS A 206 -12.94 2.97 1.48
N GLU A 207 -13.92 3.45 2.26
CA GLU A 207 -14.58 4.74 2.05
C GLU A 207 -13.87 5.91 2.76
N ARG A 208 -13.07 5.65 3.80
CA ARG A 208 -12.45 6.71 4.62
C ARG A 208 -10.98 6.92 4.29
N ALA A 209 -10.70 8.04 3.64
CA ALA A 209 -9.34 8.56 3.52
C ALA A 209 -8.76 8.97 4.89
N THR A 210 -7.60 8.41 5.25
CA THR A 210 -6.82 8.82 6.43
C THR A 210 -5.64 9.70 6.01
N ALA A 211 -4.88 10.24 6.98
CA ALA A 211 -3.66 10.97 6.66
C ALA A 211 -2.58 10.06 6.03
N GLU A 212 -2.55 8.77 6.40
CA GLU A 212 -1.63 7.77 5.86
C GLU A 212 -1.98 7.35 4.43
N VAL A 213 -3.27 7.36 4.08
CA VAL A 213 -3.81 6.92 2.77
C VAL A 213 -4.87 7.91 2.28
N PRO A 214 -4.48 9.16 1.98
CA PRO A 214 -5.42 10.24 1.70
C PRO A 214 -6.25 10.04 0.43
N PHE A 215 -5.80 9.15 -0.47
CA PHE A 215 -6.47 8.85 -1.73
C PHE A 215 -6.69 7.34 -1.91
N GLN A 216 -6.91 6.62 -0.81
CA GLN A 216 -7.09 5.16 -0.82
C GLN A 216 -8.09 4.69 -1.88
N GLN A 217 -9.30 5.25 -1.90
CA GLN A 217 -10.34 4.83 -2.84
C GLN A 217 -9.96 5.10 -4.29
N ALA A 218 -9.48 6.31 -4.60
CA ALA A 218 -9.05 6.67 -5.96
C ALA A 218 -7.90 5.76 -6.44
N GLY A 219 -6.92 5.49 -5.57
CA GLY A 219 -5.81 4.60 -5.85
C GLY A 219 -6.26 3.16 -6.08
N ILE A 220 -7.11 2.61 -5.21
CA ILE A 220 -7.65 1.25 -5.35
C ILE A 220 -8.47 1.08 -6.63
N GLU A 221 -9.33 2.04 -6.97
CA GLU A 221 -10.10 2.00 -8.22
C GLU A 221 -9.18 2.03 -9.45
N LEU A 222 -8.06 2.76 -9.40
CA LEU A 222 -7.05 2.69 -10.46
C LEU A 222 -6.40 1.30 -10.53
N LEU A 223 -6.12 0.64 -9.41
CA LEU A 223 -5.58 -0.73 -9.42
C LEU A 223 -6.61 -1.74 -9.95
N PHE A 224 -7.89 -1.55 -9.61
CA PHE A 224 -8.99 -2.33 -10.17
C PHE A 224 -9.10 -2.15 -11.69
N ALA A 225 -8.92 -0.93 -12.19
CA ALA A 225 -8.85 -0.72 -13.63
C ALA A 225 -7.67 -1.45 -14.28
N GLU A 226 -6.51 -1.49 -13.64
CA GLU A 226 -5.30 -2.16 -14.15
C GLU A 226 -5.45 -3.67 -14.25
N ILE A 227 -6.10 -4.32 -13.26
CA ILE A 227 -6.35 -5.76 -13.36
C ILE A 227 -7.35 -6.08 -14.48
N HIS A 228 -8.38 -5.26 -14.67
CA HIS A 228 -9.33 -5.43 -15.78
C HIS A 228 -8.68 -5.17 -17.14
N ALA A 229 -7.81 -4.17 -17.22
CA ALA A 229 -6.97 -3.94 -18.39
C ALA A 229 -6.08 -5.15 -18.71
N ARG A 230 -5.45 -5.75 -17.69
CA ARG A 230 -4.62 -6.95 -17.85
C ARG A 230 -5.40 -8.11 -18.46
N VAL A 231 -6.64 -8.34 -18.04
CA VAL A 231 -7.48 -9.46 -18.52
C VAL A 231 -8.29 -9.11 -19.79
N GLY A 232 -8.11 -7.90 -20.32
CA GLY A 232 -8.79 -7.44 -21.54
C GLY A 232 -10.25 -7.03 -21.35
N ASP A 233 -10.71 -6.82 -20.12
CA ASP A 233 -12.05 -6.29 -19.84
C ASP A 233 -12.06 -4.77 -19.95
N ARG A 234 -12.24 -4.29 -21.18
CA ARG A 234 -12.30 -2.86 -21.48
C ARG A 234 -13.40 -2.14 -20.69
N ALA A 235 -14.58 -2.74 -20.56
CA ALA A 235 -15.73 -2.07 -19.97
C ALA A 235 -15.52 -1.82 -18.48
N GLN A 236 -15.02 -2.84 -17.78
CA GLN A 236 -14.73 -2.73 -16.35
C GLN A 236 -13.52 -1.84 -16.09
N ALA A 237 -12.47 -1.92 -16.93
CA ALA A 237 -11.33 -1.01 -16.83
C ALA A 237 -11.79 0.46 -16.92
N GLU A 238 -12.61 0.79 -17.92
CA GLU A 238 -13.15 2.14 -18.10
C GLU A 238 -14.01 2.60 -16.92
N GLU A 239 -14.87 1.71 -16.41
CA GLU A 239 -15.76 1.99 -15.29
C GLU A 239 -14.97 2.29 -14.00
N HIS A 240 -13.97 1.47 -13.68
CA HIS A 240 -13.09 1.71 -12.53
C HIS A 240 -12.26 2.99 -12.66
N LEU A 241 -11.75 3.32 -13.85
CA LEU A 241 -11.09 4.62 -14.08
C LEU A 241 -12.04 5.79 -13.79
N ARG A 242 -13.32 5.69 -14.20
CA ARG A 242 -14.31 6.72 -13.90
C ARG A 242 -14.62 6.81 -12.40
N ARG A 243 -14.74 5.67 -11.71
CA ARG A 243 -14.88 5.64 -10.24
C ARG A 243 -13.69 6.28 -9.54
N ALA A 244 -12.47 6.04 -10.01
CA ALA A 244 -11.28 6.70 -9.47
C ALA A 244 -11.36 8.24 -9.58
N LEU A 245 -11.85 8.78 -10.71
CA LEU A 245 -12.05 10.22 -10.88
C LEU A 245 -13.22 10.80 -10.08
N ALA A 246 -14.18 9.97 -9.70
CA ALA A 246 -15.37 10.31 -8.93
C ALA A 246 -15.20 10.06 -7.42
N ALA A 247 -14.12 9.39 -7.01
CA ALA A 247 -13.83 9.09 -5.62
C ALA A 247 -13.74 10.39 -4.77
N PRO A 248 -14.04 10.31 -3.47
CA PRO A 248 -13.86 11.43 -2.55
C PRO A 248 -12.45 12.02 -2.70
N ARG A 249 -12.38 13.36 -2.72
CA ARG A 249 -11.12 14.13 -2.86
C ARG A 249 -10.34 13.88 -4.16
N ALA A 250 -10.86 13.17 -5.15
CA ALA A 250 -10.16 12.90 -6.41
C ALA A 250 -9.73 14.17 -7.16
N SER A 251 -10.39 15.32 -6.94
CA SER A 251 -9.98 16.62 -7.47
C SER A 251 -8.65 17.14 -6.91
N HIS A 252 -8.25 16.65 -5.73
CA HIS A 252 -6.99 16.99 -5.05
C HIS A 252 -5.94 15.89 -5.19
N TRP A 253 -6.28 14.77 -5.84
CA TRP A 253 -5.37 13.65 -5.99
C TRP A 253 -4.22 14.01 -6.93
N PRO A 254 -2.95 14.02 -6.47
CA PRO A 254 -1.80 14.43 -7.28
C PRO A 254 -1.60 13.56 -8.53
N TYR A 255 -2.11 12.32 -8.50
CA TYR A 255 -2.01 11.37 -9.61
C TYR A 255 -3.28 11.26 -10.44
N ARG A 256 -4.26 12.16 -10.26
CA ARG A 256 -5.49 12.21 -11.06
C ARG A 256 -5.22 12.18 -12.57
N PHE A 257 -4.18 12.89 -13.01
CA PHE A 257 -3.79 12.97 -14.42
C PHE A 257 -3.51 11.59 -15.04
N VAL A 258 -3.02 10.61 -14.26
CA VAL A 258 -2.75 9.25 -14.75
C VAL A 258 -4.02 8.59 -15.25
N VAL A 259 -5.12 8.77 -14.52
CA VAL A 259 -6.43 8.23 -14.90
C VAL A 259 -7.00 9.00 -16.09
N GLU A 260 -6.83 10.32 -16.13
CA GLU A 260 -7.25 11.15 -17.27
C GLU A 260 -6.53 10.78 -18.57
N GLU A 261 -5.21 10.53 -18.51
CA GLU A 261 -4.41 10.06 -19.65
C GLU A 261 -4.87 8.67 -20.12
N LYS A 262 -5.10 7.73 -19.21
CA LYS A 262 -5.63 6.39 -19.54
C LYS A 262 -7.02 6.47 -20.17
N LEU A 263 -7.90 7.36 -19.72
CA LEU A 263 -9.22 7.55 -20.33
C LEU A 263 -9.15 8.26 -21.69
N ALA A 264 -8.20 9.18 -21.88
CA ALA A 264 -8.02 9.90 -23.14
C ALA A 264 -7.55 8.98 -24.28
N ASP A 265 -6.80 7.93 -23.97
CA ASP A 265 -6.36 6.89 -24.92
C ASP A 265 -6.52 5.47 -24.33
N LEU A 266 -7.77 5.12 -24.00
CA LEU A 266 -8.10 3.83 -23.37
C LEU A 266 -7.68 2.64 -24.23
N ASP A 267 -7.95 2.69 -25.53
CA ASP A 267 -7.61 1.58 -26.43
C ASP A 267 -6.09 1.43 -26.59
N GLY A 268 -5.34 2.55 -26.65
CA GLY A 268 -3.88 2.53 -26.66
C GLY A 268 -3.28 1.98 -25.37
N TRP A 269 -3.80 2.39 -24.21
CA TRP A 269 -3.39 1.86 -22.91
C TRP A 269 -3.67 0.35 -22.79
N LEU A 270 -4.87 -0.12 -23.15
CA LEU A 270 -5.22 -1.55 -23.15
C LEU A 270 -4.34 -2.37 -24.11
N ALA A 271 -4.00 -1.80 -25.27
CA ALA A 271 -3.12 -2.47 -26.23
C ALA A 271 -1.72 -2.77 -25.65
N THR A 272 -1.24 -1.98 -24.67
CA THR A 272 0.05 -2.27 -24.00
C THR A 272 0.02 -3.57 -23.19
N PHE A 273 -1.08 -3.86 -22.50
CA PHE A 273 -1.27 -5.14 -21.80
C PHE A 273 -1.47 -6.29 -22.77
N ALA A 274 -2.27 -6.09 -23.81
CA ALA A 274 -2.52 -7.12 -24.83
C ALA A 274 -1.22 -7.53 -25.56
N ALA A 275 -0.32 -6.57 -25.82
CA ALA A 275 0.97 -6.82 -26.48
C ALA A 275 1.89 -7.76 -25.70
N ARG A 276 1.72 -7.87 -24.38
CA ARG A 276 2.49 -8.79 -23.52
C ARG A 276 2.02 -10.24 -23.63
N GLY A 277 0.80 -10.47 -24.11
CA GLY A 277 0.22 -11.80 -24.22
C GLY A 277 0.07 -12.52 -22.87
N ASP A 278 0.01 -13.84 -22.92
CA ASP A 278 -0.42 -14.65 -21.78
C ASP A 278 0.71 -14.99 -20.81
N SER A 279 1.93 -15.14 -21.30
CA SER A 279 3.07 -15.68 -20.53
C SER A 279 4.00 -14.60 -19.94
N GLU A 280 3.97 -13.37 -20.45
CA GLU A 280 4.80 -12.29 -19.90
C GLU A 280 4.13 -11.63 -18.68
N PRO A 281 4.89 -11.34 -17.61
CA PRO A 281 4.43 -10.47 -16.55
C PRO A 281 4.38 -9.00 -17.04
N VAL A 282 3.63 -8.16 -16.33
CA VAL A 282 3.43 -6.74 -16.66
C VAL A 282 3.75 -5.79 -15.49
N PHE A 283 4.68 -6.19 -14.62
CA PHE A 283 5.09 -5.38 -13.46
C PHE A 283 5.52 -3.95 -13.85
N ASP A 284 6.07 -3.76 -15.05
CA ASP A 284 6.49 -2.47 -15.57
C ASP A 284 5.35 -1.57 -16.07
N LEU A 285 4.15 -2.14 -16.31
CA LEU A 285 3.00 -1.40 -16.87
C LEU A 285 2.03 -0.88 -15.81
N THR A 286 2.01 -1.49 -14.62
CA THR A 286 1.08 -1.16 -13.54
C THR A 286 1.65 -0.09 -12.62
N GLU A 287 0.84 0.88 -12.18
CA GLU A 287 1.33 1.98 -11.32
C GLU A 287 1.80 1.46 -9.95
N ASN A 288 1.11 0.45 -9.40
CA ASN A 288 1.43 -0.12 -8.08
C ASN A 288 2.77 -0.87 -8.04
N ASN A 289 3.36 -1.21 -9.19
CA ASN A 289 4.69 -1.84 -9.26
C ASN A 289 5.74 -0.93 -9.90
N GLY A 290 5.34 0.25 -10.37
CA GLY A 290 6.19 1.20 -11.07
C GLY A 290 6.48 2.45 -10.25
N ARG A 291 6.63 3.57 -10.98
CA ARG A 291 7.11 4.87 -10.47
C ARG A 291 6.27 5.50 -9.35
N ARG A 292 5.10 4.93 -9.05
CA ARG A 292 4.09 5.49 -8.14
C ARG A 292 3.55 4.43 -7.17
N SER A 293 4.30 3.36 -6.94
CA SER A 293 3.84 2.15 -6.27
C SER A 293 3.06 2.40 -4.98
N CYS A 294 3.66 3.09 -4.02
CA CYS A 294 2.97 3.48 -2.79
C CYS A 294 2.24 4.81 -2.98
N LEU A 295 2.76 5.70 -3.81
CA LEU A 295 2.28 7.08 -3.90
C LEU A 295 0.85 7.21 -4.48
N VAL A 296 0.38 6.30 -5.32
CA VAL A 296 -1.00 6.37 -5.84
C VAL A 296 -2.05 6.41 -4.73
N CYS A 297 -1.81 5.71 -3.61
CA CYS A 297 -2.72 5.69 -2.46
C CYS A 297 -2.22 6.60 -1.32
N HIS A 298 -0.91 6.64 -1.11
CA HIS A 298 -0.28 7.27 0.06
C HIS A 298 0.19 8.71 -0.19
N GLY A 299 0.35 9.13 -1.45
CA GLY A 299 0.90 10.44 -1.80
C GLY A 299 -0.07 11.58 -1.45
N PRO A 300 0.29 12.50 -0.54
CA PRO A 300 -0.57 13.63 -0.15
C PRO A 300 -0.74 14.65 -1.28
N ALA A 301 -1.72 15.55 -1.16
CA ALA A 301 -2.10 16.48 -2.23
C ALA A 301 -0.92 17.34 -2.72
N GLY A 302 -0.10 17.85 -1.79
CA GLY A 302 1.12 18.61 -2.09
C GLY A 302 2.36 17.78 -2.42
N ALA A 303 2.27 16.44 -2.51
CA ALA A 303 3.45 15.60 -2.76
C ALA A 303 4.08 15.92 -4.12
N PRO A 304 5.43 15.85 -4.24
CA PRO A 304 6.10 16.00 -5.52
C PRO A 304 5.60 14.98 -6.54
N VAL A 305 4.96 15.45 -7.61
CA VAL A 305 4.46 14.59 -8.68
C VAL A 305 5.60 14.20 -9.61
N ARG A 306 5.90 12.90 -9.68
CA ARG A 306 6.77 12.34 -10.72
C ARG A 306 5.93 11.95 -11.93
N ARG A 307 6.22 12.58 -13.07
CA ARG A 307 5.65 12.23 -14.38
C ARG A 307 6.45 11.12 -15.04
#